data_AF-A0A0L8GJG6-F1
#
_entry.id   AF-A0A0L8GJG6-F1
#
_cell.length_a   1.000
_cell.length_b   1.000
_cell.length_c   1.000
_cell.angle_alpha   90.00
_cell.angle_beta   90.00
_cell.angle_gamma   90.00
#
_symmetry.space_group_name_H-M   'P 1'
#
loop_
_entity.id
_entity.type
_entity.pdbx_description
1 polymer ?
#
loop_
_entity_poly.entity_id
_entity_poly.type
_entity_poly.pdbx_seq_one_letter_code
_entity_poly.pdbx_strand_id
1 'polypeptide(L)'
;MPNSQTRWDSPLFVIQKGDELPKQKITDALFSRKAPPPNMSTQSQPLSSTNFLYDLDCVTNNTIKTIMQSQSSSVPGDQLTIPGVEEKIVFNRHLPLSELQRYRRQFITYTKMHPVEDTKRLSTMFVSYLNSYIS
;
A
#
# COMPACT_ATOMS: atom_id res chain seq x y z
N MET A 1 -15.12 -26.41 -21.46
CA MET A 1 -16.12 -25.76 -20.58
C MET A 1 -15.57 -24.38 -20.23
N PRO A 2 -16.18 -23.26 -20.66
CA PRO A 2 -15.70 -21.93 -20.31
C PRO A 2 -16.11 -21.55 -18.89
N ASN A 3 -15.25 -20.80 -18.19
CA ASN A 3 -15.35 -20.52 -16.75
C ASN A 3 -15.99 -19.15 -16.48
N SER A 4 -16.99 -19.10 -15.60
CA SER A 4 -17.91 -17.96 -15.38
C SER A 4 -17.37 -16.84 -14.46
N GLN A 5 -16.06 -16.77 -14.24
CA GLN A 5 -15.45 -15.82 -13.30
C GLN A 5 -14.70 -14.66 -13.96
N THR A 6 -14.58 -14.66 -15.28
CA THR A 6 -13.89 -13.59 -16.00
C THR A 6 -14.93 -12.58 -16.49
N ARG A 7 -14.92 -11.37 -15.91
CA ARG A 7 -15.81 -10.23 -16.28
C ARG A 7 -15.77 -9.84 -17.78
N TRP A 8 -14.89 -10.44 -18.57
CA TRP A 8 -14.66 -10.12 -19.98
C TRP A 8 -15.44 -11.01 -20.94
N ASP A 9 -16.15 -12.03 -20.45
CA ASP A 9 -16.80 -13.05 -21.29
C ASP A 9 -18.30 -13.23 -20.98
N SER A 10 -18.99 -12.14 -20.62
CA SER A 10 -20.46 -12.15 -20.50
C SER A 10 -21.09 -11.49 -21.73
N PRO A 11 -21.62 -12.24 -22.71
CA PRO A 11 -22.27 -11.65 -23.87
C PRO A 11 -23.56 -10.92 -23.44
N LEU A 12 -23.68 -9.64 -23.80
CA LEU A 12 -24.77 -8.78 -23.36
C LEU A 12 -26.12 -9.08 -24.03
N PHE A 13 -26.14 -9.78 -25.16
CA PHE A 13 -27.37 -10.23 -25.82
C PHE A 13 -27.13 -11.57 -26.51
N VAL A 14 -28.05 -12.51 -26.31
CA VAL A 14 -28.12 -13.77 -27.07
C VAL A 14 -29.38 -13.70 -27.91
N ILE A 15 -29.25 -13.67 -29.23
CA ILE A 15 -30.38 -13.63 -30.17
C ILE A 15 -30.43 -14.98 -30.88
N GLN A 16 -31.58 -15.66 -30.81
CA GLN A 16 -31.84 -16.89 -31.56
C GLN A 16 -32.53 -16.58 -32.90
N LYS A 17 -32.30 -17.43 -33.91
CA LYS A 17 -32.92 -17.28 -35.24
C LYS A 17 -34.42 -17.54 -35.16
N GLY A 18 -35.22 -16.48 -35.20
CA GLY A 18 -36.68 -16.55 -35.26
C GLY A 18 -37.41 -15.39 -34.58
N ASP A 19 -36.75 -14.65 -33.69
CA ASP A 19 -37.37 -13.54 -32.97
C ASP A 19 -37.39 -12.24 -33.78
N GLU A 20 -38.53 -11.54 -33.71
CA GLU A 20 -38.72 -10.23 -34.30
C GLU A 20 -37.80 -9.22 -33.62
N LEU A 21 -36.84 -8.67 -34.39
CA LEU A 21 -35.84 -7.72 -33.91
C LEU A 21 -36.53 -6.56 -33.16
N PRO A 22 -36.29 -6.39 -31.84
CA PRO A 22 -36.90 -5.32 -31.07
C PRO A 22 -36.17 -4.00 -31.38
N LYS A 23 -36.43 -3.45 -32.58
CA LYS A 23 -35.79 -2.25 -33.14
C LYS A 23 -35.86 -1.06 -32.19
N GLN A 24 -37.00 -0.89 -31.51
CA GLN A 24 -37.22 0.20 -30.56
C GLN A 24 -36.28 0.13 -29.34
N LYS A 25 -36.05 -1.07 -28.78
CA LYS A 25 -35.15 -1.25 -27.62
C LYS A 25 -33.68 -0.98 -27.96
N ILE A 26 -33.28 -1.20 -29.22
CA ILE A 26 -31.92 -0.93 -29.70
C ILE A 26 -31.69 0.58 -29.84
N THR A 27 -32.67 1.33 -30.38
CA THR A 27 -32.59 2.80 -30.46
C THR A 27 -32.53 3.45 -29.09
N ASP A 28 -33.37 3.03 -28.14
CA ASP A 28 -33.32 3.57 -26.77
C ASP A 28 -32.00 3.24 -26.06
N ALA A 29 -31.43 2.06 -26.30
CA ALA A 29 -30.13 1.69 -25.73
C ALA A 29 -28.94 2.47 -26.34
N LEU A 30 -29.05 2.90 -27.60
CA LEU A 30 -28.03 3.70 -28.29
C LEU A 30 -28.09 5.17 -27.90
N PHE A 31 -29.30 5.74 -27.78
CA PHE A 31 -29.49 7.19 -27.62
C PHE A 31 -29.91 7.64 -26.21
N SER A 32 -30.50 6.76 -25.39
CA SER A 32 -30.91 7.07 -24.00
C SER A 32 -29.92 6.58 -22.95
N ARG A 33 -28.65 6.35 -23.31
CA ARG A 33 -27.59 6.10 -22.32
C ARG A 33 -27.39 7.36 -21.48
N LYS A 34 -28.01 7.39 -20.29
CA LYS A 34 -27.44 8.11 -19.14
C LYS A 34 -25.96 7.73 -19.11
N ALA A 35 -25.08 8.73 -19.22
CA ALA A 35 -23.64 8.51 -19.15
C ALA A 35 -23.37 7.57 -17.95
N PRO A 36 -22.59 6.48 -18.15
CA PRO A 36 -22.20 5.65 -17.03
C PRO A 36 -21.65 6.59 -15.95
N PRO A 37 -22.11 6.48 -14.68
CA PRO A 37 -21.52 7.26 -13.62
C PRO A 37 -20.00 7.08 -13.71
N PRO A 38 -19.23 8.18 -13.57
CA PRO A 38 -17.80 8.18 -13.83
C PRO A 38 -17.19 6.94 -13.20
N ASN A 39 -16.49 6.15 -14.03
CA ASN A 39 -15.88 4.92 -13.55
C ASN A 39 -15.02 5.28 -12.34
N MET A 40 -15.17 4.52 -11.25
CA MET A 40 -14.33 4.71 -10.06
C MET A 40 -12.83 4.53 -10.37
N SER A 41 -12.47 4.07 -11.57
CA SER A 41 -11.11 4.05 -12.11
C SER A 41 -10.53 5.43 -12.46
N THR A 42 -11.35 6.47 -12.65
CA THR A 42 -10.88 7.86 -12.86
C THR A 42 -11.28 8.81 -11.72
N GLN A 43 -12.00 8.31 -10.72
CA GLN A 43 -12.24 9.07 -9.51
C GLN A 43 -10.95 9.06 -8.70
N SER A 44 -10.09 10.06 -8.93
CA SER A 44 -9.01 10.40 -8.02
C SER A 44 -9.65 10.55 -6.64
N GLN A 45 -9.49 9.53 -5.79
CA GLN A 45 -10.01 9.58 -4.43
C GLN A 45 -9.58 10.93 -3.84
N PRO A 46 -10.47 11.66 -3.15
CA PRO A 46 -10.06 12.82 -2.38
C PRO A 46 -9.22 12.26 -1.23
N LEU A 47 -7.93 12.07 -1.48
CA LEU A 47 -6.98 11.60 -0.50
C LEU A 47 -6.80 12.74 0.49
N SER A 48 -7.55 12.68 1.58
CA SER A 48 -7.21 13.41 2.81
C SER A 48 -5.85 12.95 3.38
N SER A 49 -5.16 12.04 2.66
CA SER A 49 -3.99 11.21 2.98
C SER A 49 -2.94 11.20 1.85
N THR A 50 -2.89 12.21 0.96
CA THR A 50 -2.11 12.20 -0.30
C THR A 50 -0.62 11.89 -0.14
N ASN A 51 0.00 12.25 0.99
CA ASN A 51 1.43 11.99 1.23
C ASN A 51 1.72 10.96 2.31
N PHE A 52 0.74 10.41 3.04
CA PHE A 52 1.04 9.56 4.20
C PHE A 52 1.88 8.33 3.83
N LEU A 53 1.48 7.60 2.78
CA LEU A 53 2.23 6.42 2.33
C LEU A 53 3.61 6.78 1.79
N TYR A 54 3.73 7.94 1.15
CA TYR A 54 5.00 8.46 0.66
C TYR A 54 5.93 8.84 1.81
N ASP A 55 5.42 9.59 2.78
CA ASP A 55 6.14 10.01 3.99
C ASP A 55 6.57 8.79 4.81
N LEU A 56 5.67 7.81 4.97
CA LEU A 56 5.97 6.52 5.61
C LEU A 56 7.13 5.80 4.90
N ASP A 57 7.09 5.72 3.57
CA ASP A 57 8.11 5.05 2.78
C ASP A 57 9.47 5.77 2.88
N CYS A 58 9.44 7.10 2.82
CA CYS A 58 10.60 7.97 2.94
C CYS A 58 11.25 7.88 4.33
N VAL A 59 10.44 8.01 5.38
CA VAL A 59 10.88 7.91 6.78
C VAL A 59 11.51 6.56 7.04
N THR A 60 10.80 5.46 6.74
CA THR A 60 11.31 4.10 6.98
C THR A 60 12.59 3.83 6.18
N ASN A 61 12.74 4.39 4.97
CA ASN A 61 13.96 4.25 4.17
C ASN A 61 15.14 4.98 4.82
N ASN A 62 14.91 6.21 5.26
CA ASN A 62 15.94 7.00 5.93
C ASN A 62 16.39 6.34 7.23
N THR A 63 15.45 5.81 8.03
CA THR A 63 15.76 5.04 9.24
C THR A 63 16.67 3.85 8.92
N ILE A 64 16.35 3.03 7.91
CA ILE A 64 17.16 1.87 7.52
C ILE A 64 18.55 2.31 7.05
N LYS A 65 18.66 3.39 6.28
CA LYS A 65 19.96 3.93 5.83
C LYS A 65 20.82 4.37 7.01
N THR A 66 20.24 5.09 7.96
CA THR A 66 20.95 5.51 9.19
C THR A 66 21.41 4.31 10.00
N ILE A 67 20.57 3.29 10.14
CA ILE A 67 20.94 2.03 10.81
C ILE A 67 22.15 1.40 10.12
N MET A 68 22.09 1.18 8.80
CA MET A 68 23.17 0.56 8.05
C MET A 68 24.50 1.33 8.15
N GLN A 69 24.43 2.67 8.10
CA GLN A 69 25.62 3.53 8.24
C GLN A 69 26.24 3.40 9.63
N SER A 70 25.41 3.49 10.67
CA SER A 70 25.90 3.40 12.04
C SER A 70 26.44 2.02 12.41
N GLN A 71 25.81 0.96 11.90
CA GLN A 71 26.20 -0.42 12.11
C GLN A 71 27.58 -0.73 11.52
N SER A 72 28.05 0.05 10.55
CA SER A 72 29.40 -0.09 9.97
C SER A 72 30.50 0.36 10.94
N SER A 73 30.19 1.24 11.89
CA SER A 73 31.14 1.82 12.84
C SER A 73 30.85 1.43 14.30
N SER A 74 29.84 0.60 14.53
CA SER A 74 29.30 0.30 15.86
C SER A 74 29.52 -1.16 16.25
N VAL A 75 29.60 -1.39 17.56
CA VAL A 75 29.89 -2.70 18.16
C VAL A 75 28.58 -3.33 18.66
N PRO A 76 28.44 -4.67 18.68
CA PRO A 76 27.28 -5.30 19.32
C PRO A 76 27.09 -4.81 20.76
N GLY A 77 25.88 -4.38 21.10
CA GLY A 77 25.51 -3.81 22.40
C GLY A 77 25.51 -2.27 22.46
N ASP A 78 25.97 -1.60 21.40
CA ASP A 78 25.97 -0.14 21.32
C ASP A 78 24.56 0.41 21.05
N GLN A 79 24.31 1.65 21.49
CA GLN A 79 23.01 2.29 21.34
C GLN A 79 22.99 3.23 20.14
N LEU A 80 22.21 2.90 19.13
CA LEU A 80 22.01 3.76 17.98
C LEU A 80 20.91 4.79 18.24
N THR A 81 21.23 6.06 18.01
CA THR A 81 20.24 7.15 17.99
C THR A 81 19.83 7.44 16.55
N ILE A 82 18.53 7.49 16.28
CA ILE A 82 18.00 7.83 14.96
C ILE A 82 17.52 9.28 14.96
N PRO A 83 17.86 10.10 13.95
CA PRO A 83 17.40 11.47 13.85
C PRO A 83 15.86 11.55 13.88
N GLY A 84 15.32 12.32 14.82
CA GLY A 84 13.87 12.52 14.98
C GLY A 84 13.17 11.49 15.86
N VAL A 85 13.92 10.61 16.56
CA VAL A 85 13.37 9.66 17.53
C VAL A 85 14.16 9.74 18.84
N GLU A 86 13.45 9.84 19.97
CA GLU A 86 14.08 9.82 21.31
C GLU A 86 14.48 8.40 21.73
N GLU A 87 13.79 7.40 21.20
CA GLU A 87 14.04 5.98 21.46
C GLU A 87 15.29 5.49 20.72
N LYS A 88 16.15 4.79 21.45
CA LYS A 88 17.40 4.24 20.93
C LYS A 88 17.20 2.81 20.48
N ILE A 89 17.93 2.41 19.44
CA ILE A 89 17.98 1.02 19.00
C ILE A 89 19.21 0.36 19.60
N VAL A 90 19.03 -0.81 20.21
CA VAL A 90 20.13 -1.64 20.71
C VAL A 90 20.26 -2.86 19.82
N PHE A 91 21.42 -3.04 19.18
CA PHE A 91 21.68 -4.20 18.36
C PHE A 91 22.56 -5.21 19.12
N ASN A 92 22.00 -6.38 19.43
CA ASN A 92 22.78 -7.48 20.02
C ASN A 92 23.59 -8.26 18.96
N ARG A 93 23.28 -8.06 17.68
CA ARG A 93 23.94 -8.69 16.53
C ARG A 93 23.91 -7.78 15.31
N HIS A 94 24.81 -8.04 14.36
CA HIS A 94 24.76 -7.41 13.05
C HIS A 94 23.49 -7.84 12.29
N LEU A 95 22.59 -6.91 11.97
CA LEU A 95 21.40 -7.15 11.16
C LEU A 95 21.69 -6.96 9.67
N PRO A 96 21.42 -7.96 8.80
CA PRO A 96 21.56 -7.78 7.38
C PRO A 96 20.45 -6.89 6.81
N LEU A 97 20.74 -6.18 5.71
CA LEU A 97 19.78 -5.32 5.02
C LEU A 97 18.49 -6.08 4.62
N SER A 98 18.60 -7.36 4.28
CA SER A 98 17.46 -8.21 3.94
C SER A 98 16.46 -8.36 5.09
N GLU A 99 16.92 -8.48 6.34
CA GLU A 99 16.06 -8.53 7.52
C GLU A 99 15.38 -7.18 7.77
N LEU A 100 16.13 -6.09 7.70
CA LEU A 100 15.57 -4.73 7.84
C LEU A 100 14.48 -4.44 6.80
N GLN A 101 14.71 -4.84 5.55
CA GLN A 101 13.73 -4.72 4.47
C GLN A 101 12.51 -5.62 4.67
N ARG A 102 12.67 -6.78 5.33
CA ARG A 102 11.55 -7.64 5.70
C ARG A 102 10.68 -6.97 6.78
N TYR A 103 11.30 -6.45 7.84
CA TYR A 103 10.57 -5.74 8.91
C TYR A 103 9.86 -4.49 8.38
N ARG A 104 10.50 -3.74 7.48
CA ARG A 104 9.88 -2.62 6.76
C ARG A 104 8.59 -3.02 6.05
N ARG A 105 8.62 -4.09 5.24
CA ARG A 105 7.43 -4.56 4.51
C ARG A 105 6.31 -4.95 5.46
N GLN A 106 6.63 -5.63 6.56
CA GLN A 106 5.65 -6.00 7.59
C GLN A 106 5.03 -4.76 8.25
N PHE A 107 5.86 -3.79 8.63
CA PHE A 107 5.41 -2.53 9.21
C PHE A 107 4.53 -1.73 8.26
N ILE A 108 4.89 -1.59 6.98
CA ILE A 108 4.06 -0.90 5.98
C ILE A 108 2.69 -1.58 5.83
N THR A 109 2.65 -2.91 5.76
CA THR A 109 1.39 -3.65 5.69
C THR A 109 0.54 -3.42 6.94
N TYR A 110 1.16 -3.44 8.13
CA TYR A 110 0.47 -3.19 9.39
C TYR A 110 -0.11 -1.76 9.47
N THR A 111 0.68 -0.75 9.11
CA THR A 111 0.28 0.67 9.13
C THR A 111 -0.76 0.99 8.07
N LYS A 112 -0.80 0.26 6.95
CA LYS A 112 -1.90 0.36 5.98
C LYS A 112 -3.25 -0.09 6.56
N MET A 113 -3.23 -1.07 7.48
CA MET A 113 -4.43 -1.54 8.18
C MET A 113 -4.81 -0.63 9.34
N HIS A 114 -3.85 0.12 9.89
CA HIS A 114 -4.03 1.04 11.01
C HIS A 114 -3.36 2.40 10.68
N PRO A 115 -4.01 3.24 9.87
CA PRO A 115 -3.43 4.53 9.48
C PRO A 115 -3.23 5.41 10.70
N VAL A 116 -2.07 6.06 10.77
CA VAL A 116 -1.71 7.01 11.83
C VAL A 116 -1.70 8.41 11.23
N GLU A 117 -2.32 9.39 11.88
CA GLU A 117 -2.37 10.77 11.35
C GLU A 117 -1.02 11.50 11.50
N ASP A 118 -0.24 11.17 12.53
CA ASP A 118 1.04 11.83 12.83
C ASP A 118 2.24 11.19 12.12
N THR A 119 2.70 11.83 11.05
CA THR A 119 3.93 11.44 10.33
C THR A 119 5.17 11.48 11.21
N LYS A 120 5.24 12.42 12.17
CA LYS A 120 6.36 12.52 13.13
C LYS A 120 6.47 11.29 14.04
N ARG A 121 5.36 10.63 14.35
CA ARG A 121 5.34 9.44 15.21
C ARG A 121 5.70 8.17 14.45
N LEU A 122 5.69 8.18 13.11
CA LEU A 122 6.04 7.02 12.28
C LEU A 122 7.46 6.54 12.53
N SER A 123 8.42 7.48 12.64
CA SER A 123 9.81 7.16 12.95
C SER A 123 9.90 6.44 14.30
N THR A 124 9.25 6.98 15.34
CA THR A 124 9.22 6.39 16.68
C THR A 124 8.57 5.01 16.68
N MET A 125 7.42 4.86 16.03
CA MET A 125 6.74 3.58 15.95
C MET A 125 7.57 2.52 15.21
N PHE A 126 8.24 2.89 14.13
CA PHE A 126 9.08 1.97 13.39
C PHE A 126 10.32 1.55 14.21
N VAL A 127 10.92 2.48 14.94
CA VAL A 127 12.03 2.19 15.87
C VAL A 127 11.60 1.25 16.99
N SER A 128 10.48 1.55 17.66
CA SER A 128 9.91 0.70 18.71
C SER A 128 9.54 -0.69 18.17
N TYR A 129 8.96 -0.74 16.97
CA TYR A 129 8.69 -1.99 16.26
C TYR A 129 9.99 -2.77 16.04
N LEU A 130 11.03 -2.17 15.48
CA LEU A 130 12.33 -2.82 15.29
C LEU A 130 12.88 -3.36 16.60
N ASN A 131 12.88 -2.56 17.68
CA ASN A 131 13.30 -2.97 19.02
C ASN A 131 12.57 -4.25 19.48
N SER A 132 11.27 -4.39 19.23
CA SER A 132 10.52 -5.60 19.59
C SER A 132 10.94 -6.88 18.86
N TYR A 133 11.58 -6.77 17.68
CA TYR A 133 12.06 -7.93 16.89
C TYR A 133 13.55 -8.21 17.06
N ILE A 134 14.33 -7.24 17.53
CA ILE A 134 15.80 -7.32 17.58
C ILE A 134 16.35 -7.34 19.00
N SER A 135 15.56 -6.91 20.00
CA SER A 135 15.89 -6.96 21.42
C SER A 135 15.81 -8.38 21.98
#